data_AF-A0A951JDF7-F1
#
_entry.id   AF-A0A951JDF7-F1
#
_cell.length_a   1.000
_cell.length_b   1.000
_cell.length_c   1.000
_cell.angle_alpha   90.00
_cell.angle_beta   90.00
_cell.angle_gamma   90.00
#
_symmetry.space_group_name_H-M   'P 1'
#
loop_
_entity.id
_entity.type
_entity.pdbx_description
1 polymer ?
#
loop_
_entity_poly.entity_id
_entity_poly.type
_entity_poly.pdbx_seq_one_letter_code
_entity_poly.pdbx_strand_id
1 'polypeptide(L)'
;MDRSSNTALPDRRAFVGYFSALGLGGTLFPGVLWSKAQERQEVTAAMVADAEKIAGLAFSDAEREMMLDGLNRNLEAYQELRTQTIPNWVGPAVQFDPTLPGTEMPATVNPFSASA
;
A
#
# COMPACT_ATOMS: atom_id res chain seq x y z
N MET A 1 -2.31 -0.34 -46.60
CA MET A 1 -3.06 -0.47 -45.33
C MET A 1 -2.39 0.41 -44.30
N ASP A 2 -2.92 1.60 -44.15
CA ASP A 2 -2.58 2.60 -43.13
C ASP A 2 -3.03 2.09 -41.75
N ARG A 3 -2.12 2.08 -40.77
CA ARG A 3 -2.47 1.86 -39.36
C ARG A 3 -2.29 3.18 -38.64
N SER A 4 -3.44 3.81 -38.43
CA SER A 4 -3.69 5.04 -37.72
C SER A 4 -2.88 5.18 -36.44
N SER A 5 -2.34 6.38 -36.29
CA SER A 5 -1.83 6.98 -35.06
C SER A 5 -2.76 6.71 -33.86
N ASN A 6 -2.31 5.87 -32.93
CA ASN A 6 -2.92 5.77 -31.60
C ASN A 6 -2.03 6.51 -30.60
N THR A 7 -2.38 7.75 -30.32
CA THR A 7 -1.80 8.56 -29.23
C THR A 7 -2.31 7.97 -27.92
N ALA A 8 -1.73 6.86 -27.49
CA ALA A 8 -2.07 6.15 -26.26
C ALA A 8 -0.82 6.07 -25.38
N LEU A 9 -0.98 6.55 -24.14
CA LEU A 9 -0.06 6.58 -22.99
C LEU A 9 1.25 5.76 -23.11
N PRO A 10 2.40 6.28 -22.65
CA PRO A 10 3.70 5.64 -22.83
C PRO A 10 3.68 4.17 -22.34
N ASP A 11 4.03 3.25 -23.25
CA ASP A 11 4.17 1.82 -22.98
C ASP A 11 5.11 1.61 -21.77
N ARG A 12 4.71 0.79 -20.79
CA ARG A 12 5.52 0.44 -19.61
C ARG A 12 6.93 0.02 -20.00
N ARG A 13 7.08 -0.73 -21.10
CA ARG A 13 8.40 -1.17 -21.59
C ARG A 13 9.22 -0.04 -22.17
N ALA A 14 8.58 0.90 -22.86
CA ALA A 14 9.24 2.10 -23.36
C ALA A 14 9.66 3.02 -22.20
N PHE A 15 8.81 3.16 -21.18
CA PHE A 15 9.13 3.89 -19.95
C PHE A 15 10.33 3.26 -19.22
N VAL A 16 10.24 1.96 -18.88
CA VAL A 16 11.34 1.27 -18.19
C VAL A 16 12.61 1.29 -19.04
N GLY A 17 12.51 1.05 -20.35
CA GLY A 17 13.65 1.10 -21.27
C GLY A 17 14.31 2.47 -21.34
N TYR A 18 13.53 3.56 -21.40
CA TYR A 18 14.05 4.94 -21.39
C TYR A 18 14.79 5.26 -20.09
N PHE A 19 14.22 4.91 -18.93
CA PHE A 19 14.84 5.15 -17.64
C PHE A 19 16.04 4.22 -17.35
N SER A 20 16.03 2.99 -17.88
CA SER A 20 17.20 2.10 -17.84
C SER A 20 18.34 2.59 -18.73
N ALA A 21 18.05 3.11 -19.94
CA ALA A 21 19.05 3.61 -20.88
C ALA A 21 19.75 4.89 -20.39
N LEU A 22 19.05 5.75 -19.65
CA LEU A 22 19.63 6.94 -19.00
C LEU A 22 20.48 6.62 -17.76
N GLY A 23 20.68 5.35 -17.41
CA GLY A 23 21.44 4.94 -16.23
C GLY A 23 20.69 5.08 -14.90
N LEU A 24 19.42 5.52 -14.92
CA LEU A 24 18.55 5.60 -13.73
C LEU A 24 18.01 4.22 -13.30
N GLY A 25 18.23 3.18 -14.10
CA GLY A 25 17.99 1.78 -13.71
C GLY A 25 19.10 1.15 -12.86
N GLY A 26 20.28 1.79 -12.78
CA GLY A 26 21.45 1.27 -12.07
C GLY A 26 21.57 1.84 -10.65
N THR A 27 21.15 1.05 -9.66
CA THR A 27 21.54 1.06 -8.23
C THR A 27 21.31 2.33 -7.38
N LEU A 28 21.61 3.54 -7.86
CA LEU A 28 21.51 4.75 -7.03
C LEU A 28 20.07 5.25 -6.88
N PHE A 29 19.27 5.22 -7.93
CA PHE A 29 17.90 5.75 -7.85
C PHE A 29 17.00 4.93 -6.88
N PRO A 30 16.96 3.59 -6.94
CA PRO A 30 16.26 2.80 -5.92
C PRO A 30 16.81 3.03 -4.51
N GLY A 31 18.13 3.16 -4.35
CA GLY A 31 18.78 3.42 -3.06
C GLY A 31 18.48 4.80 -2.48
N VAL A 32 18.48 5.84 -3.32
CA VAL A 32 18.14 7.22 -2.93
C VAL A 32 16.65 7.33 -2.61
N LEU A 33 15.77 6.69 -3.39
CA LEU A 33 14.35 6.62 -3.06
C LEU A 33 14.11 5.87 -1.74
N TRP A 34 14.80 4.75 -1.52
CA TRP A 34 14.72 4.00 -0.26
C TRP A 34 15.24 4.82 0.92
N SER A 35 16.34 5.55 0.74
CA SER A 35 16.89 6.49 1.71
C SER A 35 15.93 7.64 2.00
N LYS A 36 15.30 8.22 0.96
CA LYS A 36 14.29 9.29 1.10
C LYS A 36 13.02 8.79 1.77
N ALA A 37 12.60 7.56 1.50
CA ALA A 37 11.50 6.92 2.21
C ALA A 37 11.83 6.59 3.68
N GLN A 38 13.12 6.49 4.02
CA GLN A 38 13.61 6.26 5.38
C GLN A 38 13.82 7.56 6.18
N GLU A 39 13.95 8.70 5.51
CA GLU A 39 13.92 9.99 6.19
C GLU A 39 12.56 10.09 6.91
N ARG A 40 12.60 10.17 8.24
CA ARG A 40 11.40 10.40 9.06
C ARG A 40 10.87 11.77 8.72
N GLN A 41 9.89 11.81 7.83
CA GLN A 41 9.15 13.04 7.54
C GLN A 41 7.93 13.10 8.44
N GLU A 42 7.80 14.24 9.13
CA GLU A 42 6.54 14.67 9.70
C GLU A 42 5.48 14.71 8.59
N VAL A 43 4.25 14.39 8.95
CA VAL A 43 3.10 14.54 8.06
C VAL A 43 2.89 16.02 7.77
N THR A 44 2.88 16.37 6.49
CA THR A 44 2.66 17.74 6.01
C THR A 44 1.29 17.90 5.38
N ALA A 45 0.80 19.15 5.26
CA ALA A 45 -0.48 19.44 4.63
C ALA A 45 -0.53 18.98 3.16
N ALA A 46 0.61 19.03 2.44
CA ALA A 46 0.72 18.52 1.08
C ALA A 46 0.48 17.00 1.03
N MET A 47 1.02 16.24 1.99
CA MET A 47 0.77 14.79 2.09
C MET A 47 -0.70 14.49 2.35
N VAL A 48 -1.37 15.29 3.19
CA VAL A 48 -2.82 15.15 3.42
C VAL A 48 -3.61 15.44 2.15
N ALA A 49 -3.24 16.50 1.40
CA ALA A 49 -3.89 16.86 0.14
C ALA A 49 -3.72 15.79 -0.96
N ASP A 50 -2.64 15.00 -0.92
CA ASP A 50 -2.48 13.86 -1.83
C ASP A 50 -3.24 12.63 -1.34
N ALA A 51 -3.26 12.37 -0.02
CA ALA A 51 -3.97 11.25 0.57
C ALA A 51 -5.50 11.37 0.43
N GLU A 52 -6.07 12.57 0.55
CA GLU A 52 -7.52 12.78 0.41
C GLU A 52 -8.02 12.41 -0.99
N LYS A 53 -7.22 12.65 -2.05
CA LYS A 53 -7.55 12.26 -3.43
C LYS A 53 -7.67 10.75 -3.56
N ILE A 54 -6.77 10.01 -2.89
CA ILE A 54 -6.77 8.54 -2.87
C ILE A 54 -7.97 8.03 -2.06
N ALA A 55 -8.29 8.70 -0.95
CA ALA A 55 -9.41 8.33 -0.09
C ALA A 55 -10.78 8.76 -0.64
N GLY A 56 -10.83 9.58 -1.70
CA GLY A 56 -12.09 10.16 -2.21
C GLY A 56 -12.71 11.19 -1.28
N LEU A 57 -11.89 11.88 -0.47
CA LEU A 57 -12.29 12.91 0.47
C LEU A 57 -11.84 14.30 -0.03
N ALA A 58 -12.44 15.36 0.50
CA ALA A 58 -12.06 16.74 0.19
C ALA A 58 -12.05 17.57 1.47
N PHE A 59 -10.91 18.22 1.73
CA PHE A 59 -10.74 19.12 2.86
C PHE A 59 -10.31 20.51 2.39
N SER A 60 -10.64 21.53 3.18
CA SER A 60 -10.08 22.87 3.05
C SER A 60 -8.65 22.93 3.59
N ASP A 61 -7.90 23.97 3.24
CA ASP A 61 -6.53 24.16 3.73
C ASP A 61 -6.49 24.26 5.27
N ALA A 62 -7.46 24.95 5.87
CA ALA A 62 -7.57 25.06 7.33
C ALA A 62 -7.83 23.70 7.99
N GLU A 63 -8.70 22.86 7.43
CA GLU A 63 -8.95 21.51 7.95
C GLU A 63 -7.69 20.64 7.85
N ARG A 64 -6.92 20.75 6.75
CA ARG A 64 -5.64 20.05 6.60
C ARG A 64 -4.64 20.44 7.66
N GLU A 65 -4.50 21.73 7.95
CA GLU A 65 -3.62 22.24 9.00
C GLU A 65 -4.04 21.75 10.39
N MET A 66 -5.35 21.77 10.68
CA MET A 66 -5.89 21.28 11.94
C MET A 66 -5.61 19.79 12.18
N MET A 67 -5.51 18.98 11.12
CA MET A 67 -5.21 17.56 11.22
C MET A 67 -3.74 17.25 11.56
N LEU A 68 -2.81 18.16 11.28
CA LEU A 68 -1.37 17.85 11.32
C LEU A 68 -0.89 17.42 12.71
N ASP A 69 -1.34 18.06 13.78
CA ASP A 69 -0.96 17.70 15.14
C ASP A 69 -1.37 16.25 15.48
N GLY A 70 -2.63 15.90 15.21
CA GLY A 70 -3.15 14.55 15.47
C GLY A 70 -2.48 13.49 14.60
N LEU A 71 -2.24 13.80 13.33
CA LEU A 71 -1.58 12.88 12.40
C LEU A 71 -0.11 12.63 12.79
N ASN A 72 0.61 13.65 13.22
CA ASN A 72 1.99 13.49 13.67
C ASN A 72 2.10 12.74 15.00
N ARG A 73 1.19 12.98 15.96
CA ARG A 73 1.11 12.16 17.18
C ARG A 73 0.81 10.69 16.88
N ASN A 74 -0.09 10.42 15.92
CA ASN A 74 -0.36 9.05 15.48
C ASN A 74 0.86 8.42 14.80
N LEU A 75 1.60 9.18 14.00
CA LEU A 75 2.83 8.72 13.34
C LEU A 75 3.87 8.28 14.39
N GLU A 76 4.07 9.06 15.45
CA GLU A 76 4.95 8.70 16.57
C GLU A 76 4.50 7.40 17.24
N ALA A 77 3.21 7.28 17.59
CA ALA A 77 2.66 6.07 18.21
C ALA A 77 2.86 4.84 17.30
N TYR A 78 2.68 4.96 15.98
CA TYR A 78 2.95 3.87 15.06
C TYR A 78 4.43 3.53 14.94
N GLN A 79 5.33 4.51 15.02
CA GLN A 79 6.77 4.26 15.04
C GLN A 79 7.16 3.46 16.28
N GLU A 80 6.61 3.80 17.45
CA GLU A 80 6.81 3.04 18.68
C GLU A 80 6.31 1.60 18.55
N LEU A 81 5.09 1.40 18.04
CA LEU A 81 4.54 0.05 17.81
C LEU A 81 5.41 -0.79 16.86
N ARG A 82 6.00 -0.17 15.82
CA ARG A 82 6.89 -0.86 14.87
C ARG A 82 8.23 -1.30 15.45
N THR A 83 8.62 -0.79 16.62
CA THR A 83 9.81 -1.29 17.33
C THR A 83 9.58 -2.68 17.94
N GLN A 84 8.32 -3.06 18.15
CA GLN A 84 7.96 -4.36 18.72
C GLN A 84 8.16 -5.45 17.67
N THR A 85 8.99 -6.44 17.98
CA THR A 85 9.24 -7.57 17.10
C THR A 85 8.17 -8.63 17.32
N ILE A 86 7.29 -8.82 16.33
CA ILE A 86 6.29 -9.89 16.33
C ILE A 86 6.80 -11.04 15.46
N PRO A 87 7.04 -12.24 16.02
CA PRO A 87 7.42 -13.40 15.22
C PRO A 87 6.32 -13.81 14.23
N ASN A 88 6.71 -14.25 13.03
CA ASN A 88 5.76 -14.65 11.97
C ASN A 88 4.82 -15.82 12.34
N TRP A 89 5.14 -16.58 13.39
CA TRP A 89 4.28 -17.67 13.88
C TRP A 89 3.14 -17.16 14.78
N VAL A 90 3.18 -15.90 15.22
CA VAL A 90 2.08 -15.28 15.96
C VAL A 90 1.01 -14.86 14.97
N GLY A 91 -0.13 -15.55 15.02
CA GLY A 91 -1.30 -15.20 14.21
C GLY A 91 -1.95 -13.88 14.64
N PRO A 92 -2.86 -13.33 13.83
CA PRO A 92 -3.65 -12.16 14.22
C PRO A 92 -4.42 -12.38 15.53
N ALA A 93 -4.60 -11.32 16.31
CA ALA A 93 -5.33 -11.40 17.58
C ALA A 93 -6.82 -11.77 17.41
N VAL A 94 -7.38 -11.49 16.22
CA VAL A 94 -8.75 -11.85 15.86
C VAL A 94 -8.69 -12.80 14.68
N GLN A 95 -9.21 -14.01 14.88
CA GLN A 95 -9.33 -15.01 13.84
C GLN A 95 -10.78 -15.01 13.32
N PHE A 96 -10.94 -14.97 12.00
CA PHE A 96 -12.23 -15.22 11.39
C PHE A 96 -12.55 -16.71 11.49
N ASP A 97 -13.68 -17.02 12.13
CA ASP A 97 -14.27 -18.35 12.12
C ASP A 97 -15.47 -18.33 11.15
N PRO A 98 -15.41 -19.05 10.02
CA PRO A 98 -16.52 -19.12 9.07
C PRO A 98 -17.69 -19.98 9.57
N THR A 99 -17.55 -20.70 10.68
CA THR A 99 -18.61 -21.58 11.16
C THR A 99 -19.78 -20.77 11.71
N LEU A 100 -20.98 -21.07 11.21
CA LEU A 100 -22.19 -20.45 11.73
C LEU A 100 -22.52 -21.07 13.10
N PRO A 101 -23.03 -20.29 14.06
CA PRO A 101 -23.47 -20.83 15.34
C PRO A 101 -24.43 -22.01 15.16
N GLY A 102 -24.14 -23.13 15.83
CA GLY A 102 -24.95 -24.36 15.75
C GLY A 102 -24.61 -25.28 14.57
N THR A 103 -23.58 -24.97 13.77
CA THR A 103 -23.11 -25.86 12.71
C THR A 103 -22.09 -26.86 13.27
N GLU A 104 -22.43 -28.15 13.23
CA GLU A 104 -21.45 -29.20 13.52
C GLU A 104 -20.56 -29.41 12.29
N MET A 105 -19.24 -29.33 12.46
CA MET A 105 -18.32 -29.68 11.39
C MET A 105 -18.38 -31.19 11.13
N PRO A 106 -18.46 -31.65 9.87
CA PRO A 106 -18.42 -33.06 9.57
C PRO A 106 -17.09 -33.65 10.08
N ALA A 107 -17.18 -34.71 10.89
CA ALA A 107 -16.01 -35.37 11.49
C ALA A 107 -15.09 -36.06 10.46
N THR A 108 -15.53 -36.18 9.21
CA THR A 108 -14.79 -36.81 8.12
C THR A 108 -14.59 -35.82 6.97
N VAL A 109 -13.35 -35.69 6.52
CA VAL A 109 -13.01 -34.92 5.33
C VAL A 109 -13.45 -35.75 4.13
N ASN A 110 -14.58 -35.41 3.52
CA ASN A 110 -14.99 -36.01 2.26
C ASN A 110 -14.09 -35.47 1.14
N PRO A 111 -13.43 -36.34 0.35
CA PRO A 111 -12.64 -35.89 -0.78
C PRO A 111 -13.55 -35.15 -1.78
N PHE A 112 -13.04 -34.05 -2.34
CA PHE A 112 -13.76 -33.29 -3.35
C PHE A 112 -14.02 -34.18 -4.57
N SER A 113 -15.30 -34.35 -4.93
CA SER A 113 -15.74 -35.09 -6.10
C SER A 113 -16.40 -34.11 -7.08
N ALA A 114 -15.72 -33.76 -8.16
CA ALA A 114 -16.34 -33.03 -9.26
C ALA A 114 -17.28 -33.97 -10.02
N SER A 115 -18.56 -33.61 -10.11
CA SER A 115 -19.51 -34.27 -11.00
C SER A 115 -19.33 -33.73 -12.42
N ALA A 116 -19.29 -34.63 -13.41
CA ALA A 116 -19.21 -34.30 -14.84
C ALA A 116 -20.53 -33.78 -15.41
#